data_AF-A0A7K7AC30-F1
#
_entry.id   AF-A0A7K7AC30-F1
#
_cell.length_a   1.000
_cell.length_b   1.000
_cell.length_c   1.000
_cell.angle_alpha   90.00
_cell.angle_beta   90.00
_cell.angle_gamma   90.00
#
_symmetry.space_group_name_H-M   'P 1'
#
loop_
_entity.id
_entity.type
_entity.pdbx_description
1 polymer ?
#
loop_
_entity_poly.entity_id
_entity_poly.type
_entity_poly.pdbx_seq_one_letter_code
_entity_poly.pdbx_strand_id
1 'polypeptide(L)'
;ELAQRLQGRALGGWGLLQLAAGTGLAAYAVWAAVLMPGFRRVPLHLQVPYVPSNAQQVANAMALLEGRSGKMVDLGSGDGRLVIEAYKRGLRPAVGYELNPWLLRLSKYRAWKAGCDGKVSFLKQDLWKVNLSDCYNVTMFLAPSVKSPLAAKLLAELPDEARVVAGRFPFPSWTPSSTIGKGLDQAWAYDMKEVRQAAQRSAEGSPV
;
A
#
# COMPACT_ATOMS: atom_id res chain seq x y z
N GLU A 1 39.90 -38.17 40.33
CA GLU A 1 40.58 -37.70 39.09
C GLU A 1 39.72 -36.86 38.15
N LEU A 2 38.48 -37.24 37.80
CA LEU A 2 37.65 -36.42 36.88
C LEU A 2 37.27 -35.04 37.43
N ALA A 3 37.05 -34.91 38.74
CA ALA A 3 36.71 -33.63 39.37
C ALA A 3 37.88 -32.64 39.44
N GLN A 4 39.13 -33.12 39.41
CA GLN A 4 40.33 -32.25 39.38
C GLN A 4 40.69 -31.77 37.98
N ARG A 5 40.26 -32.47 36.92
CA ARG A 5 40.41 -31.97 35.53
C ARG A 5 39.43 -30.86 35.16
N LEU A 6 38.42 -30.61 36.00
CA LEU A 6 37.43 -29.55 35.84
C LEU A 6 37.72 -28.32 36.72
N GLN A 7 38.83 -28.28 37.47
CA GLN A 7 39.26 -27.07 38.15
C GLN A 7 39.66 -26.02 37.10
N GLY A 8 38.72 -25.11 36.85
CA GLY A 8 38.72 -24.16 35.75
C GLY A 8 39.99 -23.33 35.68
N ARG A 9 40.63 -23.34 34.51
CA ARG A 9 41.50 -22.23 34.13
C ARG A 9 40.66 -20.97 34.21
N ALA A 10 41.02 -20.06 35.12
CA ALA A 10 40.43 -18.73 35.15
C ALA A 10 40.54 -18.14 33.74
N LEU A 11 39.40 -17.92 33.11
CA LEU A 11 39.34 -17.31 31.78
C LEU A 11 39.99 -15.93 31.92
N GLY A 12 41.18 -15.75 31.34
CA GLY A 12 41.82 -14.44 31.28
C GLY A 12 40.91 -13.45 30.59
N GLY A 13 41.19 -12.15 30.72
CA GLY A 13 40.36 -11.08 30.15
C GLY A 13 39.99 -11.31 28.67
N TRP A 14 40.90 -11.90 27.90
CA TRP A 14 40.66 -12.28 26.50
C TRP A 14 39.61 -13.39 26.31
N GLY A 15 39.61 -14.41 27.18
CA GLY A 15 38.62 -15.49 27.15
C GLY A 15 37.23 -15.02 27.57
N LEU A 16 37.15 -14.10 28.55
CA LEU A 16 35.90 -13.44 28.92
C LEU A 16 35.37 -12.57 27.77
N LEU A 17 36.25 -11.86 27.06
CA LEU A 17 35.87 -11.04 25.90
C LEU A 17 35.33 -11.89 24.75
N GLN A 18 35.97 -13.03 24.46
CA GLN A 18 35.52 -13.96 23.43
C GLN A 18 34.17 -14.60 23.77
N LEU A 19 33.95 -14.97 25.04
CA LEU A 19 32.65 -15.48 25.50
C LEU A 19 31.56 -14.41 25.43
N ALA A 20 31.84 -13.19 25.88
CA ALA A 20 30.89 -12.07 25.78
C ALA A 20 30.53 -11.74 24.32
N ALA A 21 31.53 -11.69 23.43
CA ALA A 21 31.31 -11.46 22.01
C ALA A 21 30.51 -12.61 21.36
N GLY A 22 30.87 -13.86 21.63
CA GLY A 22 30.20 -15.04 21.06
C GLY A 22 28.75 -15.16 21.52
N THR A 23 28.48 -14.96 22.81
CA THR A 23 27.12 -14.96 23.37
C THR A 23 26.28 -13.80 22.87
N GLY A 24 26.86 -12.59 22.76
CA GLY A 24 26.19 -11.44 22.16
C GLY A 24 25.81 -11.67 20.69
N LEU A 25 26.71 -12.27 19.91
CA LEU A 25 26.47 -12.57 18.49
C LEU A 25 25.41 -13.66 18.31
N ALA A 26 25.43 -14.69 19.16
CA ALA A 26 24.40 -15.73 19.20
C ALA A 26 23.03 -15.18 19.63
N ALA A 27 22.98 -14.35 20.68
CA ALA A 27 21.75 -13.70 21.13
C ALA A 27 21.17 -12.77 20.05
N TYR A 28 22.02 -12.00 19.37
CA TYR A 28 21.62 -11.17 18.24
C TYR A 28 21.10 -12.01 17.07
N ALA A 29 21.78 -13.11 16.73
CA ALA A 29 21.34 -14.02 15.66
C ALA A 29 20.00 -14.68 15.98
N VAL A 30 19.76 -15.11 17.22
CA VAL A 30 18.48 -15.66 17.67
C VAL A 30 17.39 -14.58 17.66
N TRP A 31 17.68 -13.39 18.19
CA TRP A 31 16.76 -12.24 18.14
C TRP A 31 16.39 -11.89 16.70
N ALA A 32 17.37 -11.85 15.80
CA ALA A 32 17.19 -11.63 14.38
C ALA A 32 16.35 -12.72 13.73
N ALA A 33 16.69 -13.99 13.95
CA ALA A 33 15.98 -15.13 13.34
C ALA A 33 14.54 -15.28 13.85
N VAL A 34 14.25 -14.89 15.10
CA VAL A 34 12.90 -15.00 15.69
C VAL A 34 12.03 -13.78 15.35
N LEU A 35 12.60 -12.57 15.29
CA LEU A 35 11.81 -11.33 15.12
C LEU A 35 11.88 -10.73 13.72
N MET A 36 12.89 -11.04 12.90
CA MET A 36 12.94 -10.57 11.52
C MET A 36 12.00 -11.29 10.54
N PRO A 37 11.53 -12.55 10.72
CA PRO A 37 10.53 -13.15 9.83
C PRO A 37 9.16 -12.48 10.05
N GLY A 38 8.98 -11.31 9.45
CA GLY A 38 7.76 -10.50 9.58
C GLY A 38 8.01 -8.99 9.49
N PHE A 39 9.21 -8.53 9.89
CA PHE A 39 9.56 -7.11 9.90
C PHE A 39 9.86 -6.54 8.50
N ARG A 40 9.87 -7.38 7.45
CA ARG A 40 10.15 -7.00 6.06
C ARG A 40 9.04 -7.39 5.08
N ARG A 41 7.77 -7.33 5.48
CA ARG A 41 6.67 -7.56 4.52
C ARG A 41 6.64 -6.51 3.41
N VAL A 42 7.03 -5.27 3.73
CA VAL A 42 7.17 -4.17 2.77
C VAL A 42 8.51 -3.46 3.05
N PRO A 43 9.37 -3.27 2.03
CA PRO A 43 10.60 -2.47 2.16
C PRO A 43 10.33 -1.10 2.77
N LEU A 44 11.24 -0.60 3.62
CA LEU A 44 11.09 0.71 4.31
C LEU A 44 10.83 1.87 3.34
N HIS A 45 11.44 1.86 2.15
CA HIS A 45 11.24 2.89 1.13
C HIS A 45 9.85 2.88 0.48
N LEU A 46 9.09 1.79 0.64
CA LEU A 46 7.71 1.66 0.18
C LEU A 46 6.70 1.88 1.31
N GLN A 47 7.15 2.16 2.54
CA GLN A 47 6.25 2.50 3.63
C GLN A 47 5.77 3.94 3.48
N VAL A 48 4.45 4.12 3.50
CA VAL A 48 3.79 5.41 3.37
C VAL A 48 3.19 5.78 4.73
N PRO A 49 3.52 6.94 5.32
CA PRO A 49 2.89 7.37 6.56
C PRO A 49 1.41 7.65 6.33
N TYR A 50 0.59 7.32 7.32
CA TYR A 50 -0.84 7.62 7.26
C TYR A 50 -1.08 9.12 7.42
N VAL A 51 -1.59 9.74 6.36
CA VAL A 51 -2.08 11.12 6.36
C VAL A 51 -3.48 11.09 5.74
N PRO A 52 -4.54 11.34 6.53
CA PRO A 52 -5.91 11.22 6.03
C PRO A 52 -6.21 12.26 4.95
N SER A 53 -6.92 11.85 3.91
CA SER A 53 -7.44 12.78 2.90
C SER A 53 -8.57 13.65 3.47
N ASN A 54 -8.52 14.97 3.32
CA ASN A 54 -9.59 15.86 3.78
C ASN A 54 -10.91 15.66 3.00
N ALA A 55 -11.98 16.34 3.42
CA ALA A 55 -13.30 16.19 2.79
C ALA A 55 -13.31 16.63 1.31
N GLN A 56 -12.56 17.70 0.97
CA GLN A 56 -12.47 18.20 -0.40
C GLN A 56 -11.74 17.21 -1.32
N GLN A 57 -10.64 16.63 -0.84
CA GLN A 57 -9.88 15.59 -1.55
C GLN A 57 -10.75 14.36 -1.83
N VAL A 58 -11.55 13.93 -0.84
CA VAL A 58 -12.50 12.83 -1.02
C VAL A 58 -13.57 13.20 -2.05
N ALA A 59 -14.15 14.41 -1.97
CA ALA A 59 -15.13 14.86 -2.93
C ALA A 59 -14.58 14.92 -4.36
N ASN A 60 -13.38 15.49 -4.54
CA ASN A 60 -12.71 15.59 -5.84
C ASN A 60 -12.41 14.20 -6.44
N ALA A 61 -11.89 13.28 -5.64
CA ALA A 61 -11.62 11.92 -6.10
C ALA A 61 -12.90 11.18 -6.52
N MET A 62 -13.99 11.40 -5.79
CA MET A 62 -15.26 10.75 -6.08
C MET A 62 -16.01 11.38 -7.26
N ALA A 63 -15.86 12.69 -7.50
CA ALA A 63 -16.36 13.36 -8.69
C ALA A 63 -15.71 12.79 -9.97
N LEU A 64 -14.43 12.42 -9.91
CA LEU A 64 -13.73 11.75 -11.03
C LEU A 64 -14.26 10.31 -11.33
N LEU A 65 -15.00 9.73 -10.38
CA LEU A 65 -15.65 8.41 -10.50
C LEU A 65 -17.15 8.50 -10.72
N GLU A 66 -17.71 9.71 -10.86
CA GLU A 66 -19.14 9.90 -11.06
C GLU A 66 -19.63 9.22 -12.35
N GLY A 67 -20.80 8.60 -12.28
CA GLY A 67 -21.39 7.83 -13.39
C GLY A 67 -20.74 6.47 -13.66
N ARG A 68 -19.66 6.09 -12.95
CA ARG A 68 -19.04 4.77 -13.08
C ARG A 68 -19.76 3.72 -12.24
N SER A 69 -19.58 2.46 -12.62
CA SER A 69 -20.12 1.30 -11.91
C SER A 69 -19.07 0.20 -11.78
N GLY A 70 -19.42 -0.88 -11.09
CA GLY A 70 -18.54 -2.03 -10.86
C GLY A 70 -17.64 -1.92 -9.63
N LYS A 71 -16.80 -2.94 -9.44
CA LYS A 71 -15.92 -3.09 -8.28
C LYS A 71 -15.00 -1.87 -8.11
N MET A 72 -14.97 -1.35 -6.90
CA MET A 72 -14.12 -0.25 -6.47
C MET A 72 -13.13 -0.72 -5.39
N VAL A 73 -11.87 -0.36 -5.58
CA VAL A 73 -10.79 -0.66 -4.64
C VAL A 73 -10.08 0.62 -4.21
N ASP A 74 -9.80 0.75 -2.92
CA ASP A 74 -8.91 1.77 -2.37
C ASP A 74 -7.61 1.16 -1.86
N LEU A 75 -6.49 1.52 -2.48
CA LEU A 75 -5.16 1.02 -2.14
C LEU A 75 -4.51 1.89 -1.06
N GLY A 76 -4.33 1.33 0.14
CA GLY A 76 -3.91 2.09 1.31
C GLY A 76 -5.08 2.86 1.93
N SER A 77 -6.19 2.14 2.17
CA SER A 77 -7.48 2.75 2.51
C SER A 77 -7.52 3.50 3.84
N GLY A 78 -6.52 3.32 4.71
CA GLY A 78 -6.42 4.00 5.98
C GLY A 78 -7.68 3.85 6.84
N ASP A 79 -8.35 4.96 7.12
CA ASP A 79 -9.59 4.98 7.91
C ASP A 79 -10.86 4.69 7.10
N GLY A 80 -10.72 4.25 5.85
CA GLY A 80 -11.79 3.77 4.99
C GLY A 80 -12.71 4.84 4.42
N ARG A 81 -12.39 6.13 4.58
CA ARG A 81 -13.28 7.24 4.15
C ARG A 81 -13.61 7.19 2.65
N LEU A 82 -12.65 6.88 1.78
CA LEU A 82 -12.88 6.79 0.33
C LEU A 82 -13.77 5.59 -0.02
N VAL A 83 -13.54 4.44 0.61
CA VAL A 83 -14.35 3.23 0.40
C VAL A 83 -15.80 3.44 0.82
N ILE A 84 -16.02 4.07 1.99
CA ILE A 84 -17.36 4.38 2.49
C ILE A 84 -18.06 5.37 1.55
N GLU A 85 -17.37 6.41 1.10
CA GLU A 85 -17.94 7.41 0.18
C GLU A 85 -18.18 6.86 -1.23
N ALA A 86 -17.33 5.96 -1.72
CA ALA A 86 -17.55 5.23 -2.97
C ALA A 86 -18.80 4.36 -2.88
N TYR A 87 -18.96 3.63 -1.78
CA TYR A 87 -20.14 2.80 -1.54
C TYR A 87 -21.44 3.61 -1.51
N LYS A 88 -21.43 4.78 -0.86
CA LYS A 88 -22.58 5.70 -0.83
C LYS A 88 -22.95 6.21 -2.22
N ARG A 89 -21.98 6.33 -3.13
CA ARG A 89 -22.18 6.71 -4.54
C ARG A 89 -22.59 5.55 -5.45
N GLY A 90 -22.82 4.35 -4.89
CA GLY A 90 -23.30 3.20 -5.65
C GLY A 90 -22.21 2.32 -6.26
N LEU A 91 -20.92 2.64 -6.04
CA LEU A 91 -19.82 1.76 -6.46
C LEU A 91 -19.80 0.51 -5.60
N ARG A 92 -19.98 -0.66 -6.23
CA ARG A 92 -20.11 -1.94 -5.56
C ARG A 92 -19.50 -3.06 -6.40
N PRO A 93 -18.83 -4.05 -5.76
CA PRO A 93 -18.40 -4.06 -4.37
C PRO A 93 -17.33 -3.00 -4.08
N ALA A 94 -17.33 -2.40 -2.88
CA ALA A 94 -16.33 -1.42 -2.45
C ALA A 94 -15.38 -2.04 -1.40
N VAL A 95 -14.08 -2.05 -1.70
CA VAL A 95 -13.07 -2.78 -0.92
C VAL A 95 -11.88 -1.87 -0.60
N GLY A 96 -11.46 -1.83 0.66
CA GLY A 96 -10.24 -1.15 1.10
C GLY A 96 -9.16 -2.13 1.51
N TYR A 97 -7.94 -1.94 0.99
CA TYR A 97 -6.76 -2.68 1.43
C TYR A 97 -5.89 -1.81 2.33
N GLU A 98 -5.57 -2.31 3.52
CA GLU A 98 -4.77 -1.59 4.52
C GLU A 98 -3.90 -2.56 5.33
N LEU A 99 -2.64 -2.21 5.59
CA LEU A 99 -1.72 -3.05 6.35
C LEU A 99 -1.82 -2.82 7.86
N ASN A 100 -2.11 -1.58 8.27
CA ASN A 100 -2.17 -1.19 9.67
C ASN A 100 -3.46 -1.69 10.35
N PRO A 101 -3.35 -2.62 11.33
CA PRO A 101 -4.53 -3.19 11.99
C PRO A 101 -5.34 -2.16 12.79
N TRP A 102 -4.74 -1.06 13.24
CA TRP A 102 -5.46 0.00 13.96
C TRP A 102 -6.32 0.83 13.02
N LEU A 103 -5.81 1.17 11.85
CA LEU A 103 -6.57 1.85 10.80
C LEU A 103 -7.70 0.96 10.28
N LEU A 104 -7.47 -0.34 10.16
CA LEU A 104 -8.49 -1.32 9.81
C LEU A 104 -9.63 -1.39 10.85
N ARG A 105 -9.30 -1.30 12.14
CA ARG A 105 -10.33 -1.22 13.20
C ARG A 105 -11.10 0.09 13.12
N LEU A 106 -10.42 1.20 12.88
CA LEU A 106 -11.04 2.52 12.70
C LEU A 106 -11.96 2.55 11.47
N SER A 107 -11.56 1.94 10.36
CA SER A 107 -12.38 1.89 9.14
C SER A 107 -13.64 1.06 9.33
N LYS A 108 -13.55 -0.10 9.99
CA LYS A 108 -14.71 -0.91 10.39
C LYS A 108 -15.66 -0.14 11.32
N TYR A 109 -15.12 0.53 12.35
CA TYR A 109 -15.93 1.36 13.24
C TYR A 109 -16.66 2.49 12.49
N ARG A 110 -15.99 3.14 11.53
CA ARG A 110 -16.61 4.18 10.70
C ARG A 110 -17.67 3.64 9.77
N ALA A 111 -17.46 2.47 9.18
CA ALA A 111 -18.47 1.82 8.35
C ALA A 111 -19.71 1.43 9.17
N TRP A 112 -19.51 0.92 10.39
CA TRP A 112 -20.60 0.69 11.34
C TRP A 112 -21.34 1.97 11.67
N LYS A 113 -20.63 3.04 12.05
CA LYS A 113 -21.23 4.36 12.32
C LYS A 113 -21.99 4.93 11.11
N ALA A 114 -21.55 4.61 9.90
CA ALA A 114 -22.18 5.05 8.65
C ALA A 114 -23.29 4.11 8.13
N GLY A 115 -23.61 3.02 8.84
CA GLY A 115 -24.65 2.06 8.44
C GLY A 115 -24.30 1.22 7.20
N CYS A 116 -23.01 1.11 6.88
CA CYS A 116 -22.49 0.31 5.76
C CYS A 116 -21.62 -0.87 6.21
N ASP A 117 -21.64 -1.21 7.50
CA ASP A 117 -21.04 -2.45 8.00
C ASP A 117 -21.60 -3.69 7.28
N GLY A 118 -20.72 -4.63 6.96
CA GLY A 118 -21.03 -5.79 6.11
C GLY A 118 -21.28 -5.47 4.63
N LYS A 119 -21.44 -4.20 4.23
CA LYS A 119 -21.68 -3.78 2.84
C LYS A 119 -20.40 -3.31 2.13
N VAL A 120 -19.42 -2.85 2.90
CA VAL A 120 -18.05 -2.57 2.46
C VAL A 120 -17.08 -3.55 3.10
N SER A 121 -15.99 -3.86 2.40
CA SER A 121 -14.97 -4.80 2.90
C SER A 121 -13.66 -4.08 3.17
N PHE A 122 -13.08 -4.31 4.35
CA PHE A 122 -11.73 -3.85 4.67
C PHE A 122 -10.84 -5.04 4.95
N LEU A 123 -9.79 -5.20 4.14
CA LEU A 123 -8.92 -6.38 4.14
C LEU A 123 -7.50 -6.00 4.55
N LYS A 124 -6.96 -6.78 5.50
CA LYS A 124 -5.57 -6.64 5.94
C LYS A 124 -4.62 -7.29 4.94
N GLN A 125 -4.36 -6.63 3.83
CA GLN A 125 -3.54 -7.17 2.75
C GLN A 125 -2.56 -6.13 2.21
N ASP A 126 -1.41 -6.64 1.76
CA ASP A 126 -0.43 -5.85 1.03
C ASP A 126 -0.95 -5.54 -0.37
N LEU A 127 -1.05 -4.26 -0.72
CA LEU A 127 -1.51 -3.79 -2.02
C LEU A 127 -0.71 -4.39 -3.18
N TRP A 128 0.56 -4.76 -2.97
CA TRP A 128 1.40 -5.38 -4.02
C TRP A 128 0.94 -6.79 -4.39
N LYS A 129 0.28 -7.49 -3.45
CA LYS A 129 -0.13 -8.90 -3.59
C LYS A 129 -1.62 -9.08 -3.89
N VAL A 130 -2.37 -7.99 -3.93
CA VAL A 130 -3.79 -8.02 -4.30
C VAL A 130 -3.91 -8.25 -5.80
N ASN A 131 -4.84 -9.10 -6.22
CA ASN A 131 -5.24 -9.21 -7.62
C ASN A 131 -6.22 -8.08 -7.96
N LEU A 132 -5.90 -7.28 -8.98
CA LEU A 132 -6.71 -6.17 -9.45
C LEU A 132 -7.44 -6.44 -10.78
N SER A 133 -7.39 -7.66 -11.32
CA SER A 133 -7.93 -8.00 -12.65
C SER A 133 -9.44 -7.83 -12.80
N ASP A 134 -10.19 -7.85 -11.71
CA ASP A 134 -11.65 -7.68 -11.67
C ASP A 134 -12.08 -6.29 -11.18
N CYS A 135 -11.15 -5.33 -11.12
CA CYS A 135 -11.38 -3.99 -10.57
C CYS A 135 -11.54 -2.94 -11.67
N TYR A 136 -12.67 -2.22 -11.69
CA TYR A 136 -12.96 -1.19 -12.70
C TYR A 136 -12.72 0.24 -12.20
N ASN A 137 -12.61 0.42 -10.88
CA ASN A 137 -12.39 1.70 -10.24
C ASN A 137 -11.34 1.53 -9.15
N VAL A 138 -10.24 2.26 -9.22
CA VAL A 138 -9.18 2.22 -8.21
C VAL A 138 -8.90 3.61 -7.68
N THR A 139 -8.91 3.79 -6.36
CA THR A 139 -8.46 5.03 -5.71
C THR A 139 -7.17 4.80 -4.94
N MET A 140 -6.33 5.83 -4.86
CA MET A 140 -5.13 5.81 -4.03
C MET A 140 -4.64 7.22 -3.66
N PHE A 141 -4.28 7.40 -2.40
CA PHE A 141 -3.66 8.62 -1.87
C PHE A 141 -2.29 8.27 -1.28
N LEU A 142 -1.37 7.86 -2.16
CA LEU A 142 -0.05 7.34 -1.79
C LEU A 142 1.08 8.32 -2.13
N ALA A 143 2.21 8.17 -1.45
CA ALA A 143 3.39 9.00 -1.63
C ALA A 143 4.03 8.84 -3.03
N PRO A 144 4.80 9.84 -3.51
CA PRO A 144 5.47 9.77 -4.82
C PRO A 144 6.41 8.58 -4.97
N SER A 145 7.07 8.14 -3.89
CA SER A 145 8.06 7.04 -3.92
C SER A 145 7.48 5.71 -4.39
N VAL A 146 6.18 5.48 -4.20
CA VAL A 146 5.52 4.23 -4.61
C VAL A 146 4.83 4.32 -5.97
N LYS A 147 4.72 5.51 -6.57
CA LYS A 147 3.94 5.73 -7.81
C LYS A 147 4.51 4.97 -9.00
N SER A 148 5.83 5.01 -9.21
CA SER A 148 6.46 4.32 -10.35
C SER A 148 6.26 2.80 -10.32
N PRO A 149 6.63 2.07 -9.25
CA PRO A 149 6.38 0.62 -9.19
C PRO A 149 4.88 0.28 -9.21
N LEU A 150 4.03 1.13 -8.63
CA LEU A 150 2.58 0.92 -8.65
C LEU A 150 2.00 1.09 -10.06
N ALA A 151 2.51 2.02 -10.86
CA ALA A 151 2.11 2.19 -12.25
C ALA A 151 2.33 0.89 -13.04
N ALA A 152 3.49 0.25 -12.88
CA ALA A 152 3.79 -1.02 -13.54
C ALA A 152 2.79 -2.13 -13.16
N LYS A 153 2.47 -2.26 -11.87
CA LYS A 153 1.47 -3.23 -11.40
C LYS A 153 0.09 -2.96 -11.98
N LEU A 154 -0.38 -1.71 -11.93
CA LEU A 154 -1.71 -1.33 -12.42
C LEU A 154 -1.83 -1.56 -13.94
N LEU A 155 -0.77 -1.27 -14.70
CA LEU A 155 -0.72 -1.56 -16.13
C LEU A 155 -0.78 -3.06 -16.44
N ALA A 156 -0.13 -3.88 -15.63
CA ALA A 156 -0.12 -5.33 -15.82
C ALA A 156 -1.46 -5.99 -15.45
N GLU A 157 -2.15 -5.50 -14.42
CA GLU A 157 -3.28 -6.23 -13.83
C GLU A 157 -4.66 -5.66 -14.13
N LEU A 158 -4.84 -4.35 -14.30
CA LEU A 158 -6.18 -3.78 -14.45
C LEU A 158 -6.80 -4.09 -15.83
N PRO A 159 -8.13 -4.19 -15.95
CA PRO A 159 -8.78 -4.23 -17.26
C PRO A 159 -8.62 -2.90 -18.02
N ASP A 160 -8.92 -2.89 -19.32
CA ASP A 160 -8.82 -1.69 -20.17
C ASP A 160 -9.88 -0.64 -19.81
N GLU A 161 -11.05 -1.10 -19.38
CA GLU A 161 -12.17 -0.26 -18.96
C GLU A 161 -11.96 0.36 -17.57
N ALA A 162 -10.89 -0.01 -16.85
CA ALA A 162 -10.63 0.50 -15.53
C ALA A 162 -10.25 1.99 -15.54
N ARG A 163 -10.68 2.70 -14.49
CA ARG A 163 -10.20 4.05 -14.18
C ARG A 163 -9.46 4.05 -12.85
N VAL A 164 -8.30 4.70 -12.86
CA VAL A 164 -7.47 4.93 -11.68
C VAL A 164 -7.58 6.39 -11.27
N VAL A 165 -7.86 6.66 -10.00
CA VAL A 165 -7.88 7.99 -9.41
C VAL A 165 -6.76 8.10 -8.37
N ALA A 166 -5.82 8.99 -8.65
CA ALA A 166 -4.73 9.34 -7.76
C ALA A 166 -5.06 10.66 -7.05
N GLY A 167 -4.83 10.71 -5.74
CA GLY A 167 -4.91 11.94 -4.96
C GLY A 167 -3.55 12.51 -4.61
N ARG A 168 -3.48 13.85 -4.43
CA ARG A 168 -2.30 14.69 -4.15
C ARG A 168 -1.07 14.62 -5.08
N PHE A 169 -0.72 13.45 -5.62
CA PHE A 169 0.43 13.27 -6.50
C PHE A 169 0.04 12.47 -7.76
N PRO A 170 0.37 12.98 -8.97
CA PRO A 170 0.11 12.27 -10.22
C PRO A 170 1.06 11.08 -10.41
N PHE A 171 0.73 10.21 -11.37
CA PHE A 171 1.67 9.25 -11.92
C PHE A 171 2.66 9.95 -12.86
N PRO A 172 3.99 9.84 -12.64
CA PRO A 172 4.97 10.62 -13.41
C PRO A 172 4.97 10.36 -14.92
N SER A 173 4.70 9.12 -15.34
CA SER A 173 4.79 8.68 -16.74
C SER A 173 3.45 8.61 -17.47
N TRP A 174 2.35 8.98 -16.81
CA TRP A 174 1.01 8.87 -17.38
C TRP A 174 0.39 10.25 -17.58
N THR A 175 -0.25 10.43 -18.73
CA THR A 175 -1.09 11.60 -18.99
C THR A 175 -2.46 11.39 -18.34
N PRO A 176 -2.93 12.29 -17.46
CA PRO A 176 -4.24 12.18 -16.86
C PRO A 176 -5.35 12.46 -17.88
N SER A 177 -6.43 11.68 -17.86
CA SER A 177 -7.61 11.91 -18.69
C SER A 177 -8.47 13.06 -18.17
N SER A 178 -8.49 13.25 -16.85
CA SER A 178 -9.15 14.40 -16.21
C SER A 178 -8.53 14.73 -14.85
N THR A 179 -8.70 15.96 -14.40
CA THR A 179 -8.21 16.42 -13.09
C THR A 179 -9.24 17.32 -12.42
N ILE A 180 -9.38 17.21 -11.10
CA ILE A 180 -10.26 18.06 -10.29
C ILE A 180 -9.48 18.61 -9.10
N GLY A 181 -9.73 19.86 -8.73
CA GLY A 181 -9.07 20.54 -7.61
C GLY A 181 -7.75 21.21 -7.99
N LYS A 182 -7.08 21.80 -7.00
CA LYS A 182 -5.80 22.52 -7.14
C LYS A 182 -4.91 22.28 -5.93
N GLY A 183 -3.59 22.38 -6.12
CA GLY A 183 -2.61 22.26 -5.04
C GLY A 183 -2.71 20.93 -4.30
N LEU A 184 -2.80 20.97 -2.97
CA LEU A 184 -2.88 19.77 -2.14
C LEU A 184 -4.17 18.98 -2.32
N ASP A 185 -5.24 19.62 -2.79
CA ASP A 185 -6.56 19.01 -2.96
C ASP A 185 -6.76 18.43 -4.37
N GLN A 186 -5.74 18.50 -5.22
CA GLN A 186 -5.83 18.01 -6.59
C GLN A 186 -5.92 16.48 -6.65
N ALA A 187 -6.77 15.99 -7.56
CA ALA A 187 -6.91 14.59 -7.92
C ALA A 187 -6.80 14.43 -9.44
N TRP A 188 -6.24 13.29 -9.87
CA TRP A 188 -6.01 12.94 -11.27
C TRP A 188 -6.69 11.61 -11.57
N ALA A 189 -7.40 11.54 -12.69
CA ALA A 189 -7.95 10.32 -13.22
C ALA A 189 -7.15 9.86 -14.44
N TYR A 190 -7.07 8.53 -14.61
CA TYR A 190 -6.39 7.86 -15.70
C TYR A 190 -7.26 6.71 -16.19
N ASP A 191 -7.60 6.70 -17.47
CA ASP A 191 -8.31 5.59 -18.12
C ASP A 191 -7.31 4.60 -18.67
N MET A 192 -7.38 3.34 -18.22
CA MET A 192 -6.31 2.37 -18.46
C MET A 192 -6.10 2.06 -19.94
N LYS A 193 -7.17 2.05 -20.75
CA LYS A 193 -7.09 1.96 -22.20
C LYS A 193 -6.23 3.06 -22.82
N GLU A 194 -6.43 4.31 -22.42
CA GLU A 194 -5.66 5.46 -22.95
C GLU A 194 -4.20 5.41 -22.53
N VAL A 195 -3.95 5.03 -21.27
CA VAL A 195 -2.60 4.86 -20.73
C VAL A 195 -1.84 3.78 -21.52
N ARG A 196 -2.46 2.62 -21.80
CA ARG A 196 -1.84 1.54 -22.58
C ARG A 196 -1.57 1.95 -24.02
N GLN A 197 -2.52 2.62 -24.67
CA GLN A 197 -2.34 3.14 -26.02
C GLN A 197 -1.22 4.19 -26.10
N ALA A 198 -1.07 5.03 -25.08
CA ALA A 198 0.05 5.97 -25.00
C ALA A 198 1.39 5.24 -24.85
N ALA A 199 1.45 4.22 -23.98
CA ALA A 199 2.65 3.42 -23.77
C ALA A 199 3.09 2.66 -25.04
N GLN A 200 2.14 2.10 -25.80
CA GLN A 200 2.41 1.43 -27.08
C GLN A 200 2.96 2.39 -28.13
N ARG A 201 2.35 3.58 -28.30
CA ARG A 201 2.83 4.61 -29.22
C ARG A 201 4.24 5.09 -28.89
N SER A 202 4.57 5.22 -27.61
CA SER A 202 5.93 5.57 -27.18
C SER A 202 6.95 4.49 -27.50
N ALA A 203 6.57 3.21 -27.48
CA ALA A 203 7.45 2.11 -27.84
C ALA A 203 7.70 2.03 -29.36
N GLU A 204 6.70 2.35 -30.18
CA GLU A 204 6.81 2.38 -31.65
C GLU A 204 7.54 3.62 -32.18
N GLY A 205 7.49 4.74 -31.45
CA GLY A 205 8.05 6.04 -31.85
C GLY A 205 9.52 6.28 -31.49
N SER A 206 10.24 5.31 -30.90
CA SER A 206 11.69 5.40 -30.67
C SER A 206 12.44 4.83 -31.89
N PRO A 207 13.05 5.67 -32.76
CA PRO A 207 13.99 5.17 -33.76
C PRO A 207 15.26 4.74 -33.02
N VAL A 208 15.76 3.55 -33.38
CA VAL A 208 17.12 3.09 -33.06
C VAL A 208 18.15 4.00 -33.72
#